data_AF-G3A6T4-F1
#
_entry.id   AF-G3A6T4-F1
#
_cell.length_a   1.000
_cell.length_b   1.000
_cell.length_c   1.000
_cell.angle_alpha   90.00
_cell.angle_beta   90.00
_cell.angle_gamma   90.00
#
_symmetry.space_group_name_H-M   'P 1'
#
loop_
_entity.id
_entity.type
_entity.pdbx_description
1 polymer ?
#
loop_
_entity_poly.entity_id
_entity_poly.type
_entity_poly.pdbx_seq_one_letter_code
_entity_poly.pdbx_strand_id
1 'polypeptide(L)'
;MGSLNSVVIVHRDGAVIAASPASLQLKSMRSDWGRRLLDTRIPEISKPFRAPTGRLLIFLSHPVIDGQGHLLGYVGGTIYLNEKNLLHTIFVHHYYRDGSYIYVVDRDGTVIYHPNSGYVGDMSRANPAVAEVMTGGAEAQRIKSLHGVDMLAGYAPGPGSLSRFRPSRWTSITSSGSMTGTGTTCPGSSHQKGGRRHAVHV
;
A
#
# COMPACT_ATOMS: atom_id res chain seq x y z
N MET A 1 1.10 -2.60 19.22
CA MET A 1 1.51 -3.80 18.46
C MET A 1 0.59 -3.92 17.26
N GLY A 2 1.13 -3.98 16.04
CA GLY A 2 0.32 -4.14 14.84
C GLY A 2 -0.08 -5.61 14.66
N SER A 3 -1.38 -5.91 14.63
CA SER A 3 -1.92 -7.24 14.43
C SER A 3 -2.84 -7.29 13.21
N LEU A 4 -3.03 -8.49 12.67
CA LEU A 4 -4.11 -8.77 11.71
C LEU A 4 -5.45 -8.75 12.44
N ASN A 5 -6.50 -8.33 11.75
CA ASN A 5 -7.85 -8.29 12.33
C ASN A 5 -8.50 -9.68 12.38
N SER A 6 -8.13 -10.54 11.45
CA SER A 6 -8.47 -11.95 11.48
C SER A 6 -7.38 -12.78 10.82
N VAL A 7 -7.33 -14.06 11.15
CA VAL A 7 -6.50 -15.06 10.49
C VAL A 7 -7.35 -16.26 10.13
N VAL A 8 -7.15 -16.81 8.94
CA VAL A 8 -7.84 -18.00 8.46
C VAL A 8 -6.86 -18.96 7.82
N ILE A 9 -7.11 -20.25 8.01
CA ILE A 9 -6.43 -21.35 7.34
C ILE A 9 -7.44 -22.00 6.40
N VAL A 10 -7.11 -22.07 5.13
CA VAL A 10 -7.99 -22.57 4.07
C VAL A 10 -7.31 -23.74 3.39
N HIS A 11 -8.01 -24.87 3.29
CA HIS A 11 -7.58 -26.03 2.54
C HIS A 11 -7.57 -25.75 1.04
N ARG A 12 -6.82 -26.53 0.26
CA ARG A 12 -6.70 -26.36 -1.20
C ARG A 12 -8.02 -26.48 -1.98
N ASP A 13 -9.06 -27.07 -1.40
CA ASP A 13 -10.41 -27.14 -1.99
C ASP A 13 -11.31 -25.94 -1.65
N GLY A 14 -10.80 -24.99 -0.86
CA GLY A 14 -11.48 -23.79 -0.40
C GLY A 14 -12.23 -23.95 0.93
N ALA A 15 -12.16 -25.11 1.60
CA ALA A 15 -12.74 -25.28 2.94
C ALA A 15 -11.91 -24.51 3.99
N VAL A 16 -12.58 -23.79 4.90
CA VAL A 16 -11.91 -23.11 6.01
C VAL A 16 -11.69 -24.12 7.13
N ILE A 17 -10.43 -24.39 7.45
CA ILE A 17 -10.03 -25.35 8.49
C ILE A 17 -10.05 -24.67 9.87
N ALA A 18 -9.59 -23.42 9.93
CA ALA A 18 -9.52 -22.65 11.16
C ALA A 18 -9.69 -21.15 10.88
N ALA A 19 -10.29 -20.44 11.82
CA ALA A 19 -10.44 -18.99 11.77
C ALA A 19 -10.29 -18.38 13.17
N SER A 20 -9.64 -17.22 13.24
CA SER A 20 -9.56 -16.39 14.44
C SER A 20 -9.97 -14.95 14.10
N PRO A 21 -10.88 -14.33 14.87
CA PRO A 21 -11.65 -14.96 15.95
C PRO A 21 -12.62 -16.03 15.41
N ALA A 22 -12.92 -17.04 16.24
CA ALA A 22 -13.84 -18.13 15.86
C ALA A 22 -15.26 -17.62 15.51
N SER A 23 -15.62 -16.42 15.98
CA SER A 23 -16.89 -15.75 15.68
C SER A 23 -17.10 -15.44 14.19
N LEU A 24 -16.05 -15.51 13.36
CA LEU A 24 -16.15 -15.38 11.91
C LEU A 24 -17.02 -16.46 11.26
N GLN A 25 -17.08 -17.67 11.85
CA GLN A 25 -17.90 -18.81 11.39
C GLN A 25 -17.83 -19.07 9.88
N LEU A 26 -16.68 -18.78 9.26
CA LEU A 26 -16.46 -18.99 7.83
C LEU A 26 -16.33 -20.49 7.56
N LYS A 27 -17.17 -21.03 6.67
CA LYS A 27 -17.11 -22.44 6.26
C LYS A 27 -16.23 -22.68 5.04
N SER A 28 -16.20 -21.72 4.13
CA SER A 28 -15.45 -21.79 2.88
C SER A 28 -15.01 -20.42 2.43
N MET A 29 -13.91 -20.36 1.70
CA MET A 29 -13.41 -19.13 1.10
C MET A 29 -13.04 -19.40 -0.35
N ARG A 30 -13.80 -18.80 -1.26
CA ARG A 30 -13.59 -18.90 -2.71
C ARG A 30 -13.54 -17.50 -3.28
N SER A 31 -12.39 -17.17 -3.86
CA SER A 31 -12.10 -15.85 -4.38
C SER A 31 -11.10 -15.97 -5.54
N ASP A 32 -11.09 -14.99 -6.43
CA ASP A 32 -10.14 -14.98 -7.54
C ASP A 32 -8.70 -14.90 -7.05
N TRP A 33 -8.46 -14.16 -5.97
CA TRP A 33 -7.13 -14.08 -5.36
C TRP A 33 -6.70 -15.40 -4.71
N GLY A 34 -7.62 -16.11 -4.05
CA GLY A 34 -7.32 -17.39 -3.41
C GLY A 34 -7.04 -18.46 -4.47
N ARG A 35 -7.83 -18.47 -5.55
CA ARG A 35 -7.59 -19.33 -6.71
C ARG A 35 -6.22 -19.04 -7.34
N ARG A 36 -5.90 -17.78 -7.62
CA ARG A 36 -4.58 -17.40 -8.18
C ARG A 36 -3.43 -17.81 -7.27
N LEU A 37 -3.55 -17.64 -5.95
CA LEU A 37 -2.54 -18.11 -5.01
C LEU A 37 -2.37 -19.62 -5.10
N LEU A 38 -3.46 -20.39 -5.11
CA LEU A 38 -3.40 -21.84 -5.20
C LEU A 38 -2.77 -22.31 -6.53
N ASP A 39 -3.11 -21.64 -7.63
CA ASP A 39 -2.58 -21.94 -8.97
C ASP A 39 -1.09 -21.61 -9.09
N THR A 40 -0.66 -20.46 -8.54
CA THR A 40 0.71 -19.95 -8.70
C THR A 40 1.66 -20.36 -7.58
N ARG A 41 1.14 -20.71 -6.40
CA ARG A 41 1.89 -20.94 -5.16
C ARG A 41 2.74 -19.73 -4.77
N ILE A 42 2.29 -18.54 -5.10
CA ILE A 42 2.95 -17.27 -4.78
C ILE A 42 2.09 -16.52 -3.75
N PRO A 43 2.69 -15.88 -2.72
CA PRO A 43 1.96 -15.03 -1.80
C PRO A 43 1.16 -13.96 -2.53
N GLU A 44 -0.08 -13.74 -2.09
CA GLU A 44 -1.02 -12.86 -2.79
C GLU A 44 -1.62 -11.84 -1.82
N ILE A 45 -1.67 -10.59 -2.28
CA ILE A 45 -2.40 -9.52 -1.63
C ILE A 45 -3.57 -9.13 -2.53
N SER A 46 -4.76 -9.32 -2.00
CA SER A 46 -6.01 -8.99 -2.71
C SER A 46 -6.13 -7.49 -2.97
N LYS A 47 -6.95 -7.14 -3.96
CA LYS A 47 -7.46 -5.77 -4.10
C LYS A 47 -8.34 -5.43 -2.89
N PRO A 48 -8.49 -4.15 -2.51
CA PRO A 48 -9.44 -3.73 -1.49
C PRO A 48 -10.84 -4.22 -1.84
N PHE A 49 -11.55 -4.80 -0.88
CA PHE A 49 -12.93 -5.24 -1.06
C PHE A 49 -13.76 -5.03 0.20
N ARG A 50 -15.08 -4.94 0.02
CA ARG A 50 -16.02 -4.88 1.14
C ARG A 50 -16.41 -6.30 1.54
N ALA A 51 -16.19 -6.64 2.81
CA ALA A 51 -16.72 -7.86 3.38
C ALA A 51 -18.25 -7.80 3.48
N PRO A 52 -18.94 -8.95 3.65
CA PRO A 52 -20.38 -8.97 3.94
C PRO A 52 -20.79 -8.14 5.16
N THR A 53 -19.86 -7.91 6.08
CA THR A 53 -20.04 -7.02 7.24
C THR A 53 -20.05 -5.52 6.89
N GLY A 54 -19.80 -5.16 5.63
CA GLY A 54 -19.70 -3.78 5.14
C GLY A 54 -18.31 -3.14 5.29
N ARG A 55 -17.40 -3.77 6.05
CA ARG A 55 -16.05 -3.27 6.31
C ARG A 55 -15.18 -3.37 5.06
N LEU A 56 -14.46 -2.28 4.74
CA LEU A 56 -13.46 -2.24 3.69
C LEU A 56 -12.14 -2.84 4.20
N LEU A 57 -11.62 -3.83 3.48
CA LEU A 57 -10.46 -4.59 3.92
C LEU A 57 -9.59 -5.09 2.77
N ILE A 58 -8.38 -5.49 3.11
CA ILE A 58 -7.49 -6.29 2.25
C ILE A 58 -7.20 -7.63 2.93
N PHE A 59 -6.96 -8.63 2.12
CA PHE A 59 -6.52 -9.96 2.52
C PHE A 59 -5.06 -10.19 2.09
N LEU A 60 -4.22 -10.57 3.05
CA LEU A 60 -2.84 -11.00 2.85
C LEU A 60 -2.80 -12.52 2.95
N SER A 61 -2.14 -13.20 2.02
CA SER A 61 -2.17 -14.67 1.96
C SER A 61 -0.85 -15.28 1.54
N HIS A 62 -0.55 -16.46 2.11
CA HIS A 62 0.67 -17.21 1.86
C HIS A 62 0.32 -18.70 1.71
N PRO A 63 0.83 -19.39 0.66
CA PRO A 63 0.57 -20.80 0.45
C PRO A 63 1.20 -21.65 1.56
N VAL A 64 0.51 -22.73 1.96
CA VAL A 64 1.02 -23.72 2.90
C VAL A 64 1.39 -24.97 2.10
N ILE A 65 2.67 -25.31 2.14
CA ILE A 65 3.27 -26.41 1.38
C ILE A 65 3.93 -27.36 2.38
N ASP A 66 3.73 -28.67 2.23
CA ASP A 66 4.37 -29.68 3.07
C ASP A 66 5.86 -29.88 2.73
N GLY A 67 6.55 -30.72 3.50
CA GLY A 67 7.98 -31.02 3.29
C GLY A 67 8.29 -31.73 1.97
N GLN A 68 7.26 -32.26 1.28
CA GLN A 68 7.34 -32.97 0.02
C GLN A 68 6.97 -32.09 -1.18
N GLY A 69 6.57 -30.84 -0.94
CA GLY A 69 6.21 -29.88 -1.99
C GLY A 69 4.73 -29.91 -2.39
N HIS A 70 3.87 -30.62 -1.65
CA HIS A 70 2.43 -30.62 -1.91
C HIS A 70 1.75 -29.38 -1.31
N LEU A 71 0.91 -28.75 -2.12
CA LEU A 71 0.08 -27.64 -1.68
C LEU A 71 -1.07 -28.17 -0.82
N LEU A 72 -1.05 -27.82 0.46
CA LEU A 72 -2.09 -28.15 1.43
C LEU A 72 -3.23 -27.12 1.42
N GLY A 73 -2.90 -25.88 1.05
CA GLY A 73 -3.84 -24.77 1.06
C GLY A 73 -3.10 -23.45 1.26
N TYR A 74 -3.68 -22.54 2.04
CA TYR A 74 -3.05 -21.28 2.40
C TYR A 74 -3.48 -20.77 3.77
N VAL A 75 -2.62 -19.96 4.37
CA VAL A 75 -2.92 -19.15 5.54
C VAL A 75 -3.01 -17.70 5.09
N GLY A 76 -3.90 -16.93 5.69
CA GLY A 76 -3.97 -15.51 5.44
C GLY A 76 -4.75 -14.77 6.49
N GLY A 77 -4.78 -13.46 6.37
CA GLY A 77 -5.51 -12.63 7.31
C GLY A 77 -5.98 -11.32 6.72
N THR A 78 -6.92 -10.70 7.43
CA THR A 78 -7.52 -9.44 7.01
C THR A 78 -6.87 -8.25 7.69
N ILE A 79 -6.85 -7.13 6.97
CA ILE A 79 -6.57 -5.79 7.50
C ILE A 79 -7.76 -4.90 7.13
N TYR A 80 -8.47 -4.40 8.13
CA TYR A 80 -9.52 -3.38 7.96
C TYR A 80 -8.87 -2.04 7.66
N LEU A 81 -9.21 -1.44 6.52
CA LEU A 81 -8.53 -0.24 6.04
C LEU A 81 -9.02 1.04 6.73
N ASN A 82 -10.27 1.07 7.21
CA ASN A 82 -10.91 2.26 7.79
C ASN A 82 -10.67 2.39 9.31
N GLU A 83 -9.79 1.56 9.88
CA GLU A 83 -9.50 1.52 11.32
C GLU A 83 -8.00 1.69 11.55
N LYS A 84 -7.61 2.07 12.77
CA LYS A 84 -6.19 2.04 13.16
C LYS A 84 -5.69 0.60 13.07
N ASN A 85 -4.82 0.36 12.10
CA ASN A 85 -4.39 -0.98 11.70
C ASN A 85 -2.86 -1.07 11.60
N LEU A 86 -2.36 -2.22 11.13
CA LEU A 86 -0.94 -2.44 10.89
C LEU A 86 -0.33 -1.39 9.94
N LEU A 87 -1.04 -0.98 8.90
CA LEU A 87 -0.58 0.04 7.94
C LEU A 87 -0.41 1.39 8.63
N HIS A 88 -1.34 1.78 9.50
CA HIS A 88 -1.14 2.94 10.36
C HIS A 88 0.15 2.81 11.16
N THR A 89 0.40 1.68 11.83
CA THR A 89 1.63 1.54 12.65
C THR A 89 2.90 1.67 11.81
N ILE A 90 2.91 1.14 10.58
CA ILE A 90 4.07 1.22 9.67
C ILE A 90 4.27 2.66 9.16
N PHE A 91 3.19 3.34 8.76
CA PHE A 91 3.28 4.62 8.06
C PHE A 91 3.02 5.86 8.95
N VAL A 92 2.64 5.70 10.21
CA VAL A 92 2.37 6.82 11.16
C VAL A 92 3.65 7.54 11.59
N HIS A 93 4.83 6.93 11.44
CA HIS A 93 6.06 7.49 12.01
C HIS A 93 6.62 8.73 11.30
N HIS A 94 6.02 9.18 10.20
CA HIS A 94 6.53 10.31 9.41
C HIS A 94 5.45 11.32 9.03
N TYR A 95 4.69 11.82 10.01
CA TYR A 95 4.07 13.13 9.85
C TYR A 95 5.18 14.18 9.98
N TYR A 96 5.72 14.61 8.85
CA TYR A 96 6.65 15.72 8.86
C TYR A 96 5.86 16.99 9.24
N ARG A 97 6.45 17.82 10.09
CA ARG A 97 5.83 19.04 10.61
C ARG A 97 5.57 20.12 9.55
N ASP A 98 6.03 19.88 8.32
CA ASP A 98 5.94 20.78 7.17
C ASP A 98 4.65 20.58 6.35
N GLY A 99 3.74 19.70 6.80
CA GLY A 99 2.51 19.39 6.07
C GLY A 99 2.68 18.28 5.02
N SER A 100 3.87 17.66 4.94
CA SER A 100 4.06 16.49 4.10
C SER A 100 3.50 15.21 4.72
N TYR A 101 3.03 14.33 3.85
CA TYR A 101 2.36 13.10 4.25
C TYR A 101 2.60 11.98 3.25
N ILE A 102 2.42 10.75 3.74
CA ILE A 102 2.48 9.53 2.93
C ILE A 102 1.08 8.97 2.79
N TYR A 103 0.71 8.55 1.59
CA TYR A 103 -0.47 7.71 1.38
C TYR A 103 -0.13 6.55 0.44
N VAL A 104 -0.93 5.48 0.53
CA VAL A 104 -0.68 4.25 -0.21
C VAL A 104 -1.90 3.90 -1.07
N VAL A 105 -1.64 3.49 -2.31
CA VAL A 105 -2.66 3.00 -3.25
C VAL A 105 -2.38 1.56 -3.65
N ASP A 106 -3.45 0.82 -3.97
CA ASP A 106 -3.36 -0.50 -4.60
C ASP A 106 -2.97 -0.40 -6.07
N ARG A 107 -2.77 -1.56 -6.71
CA ARG A 107 -2.40 -1.66 -8.13
C ARG A 107 -3.41 -1.03 -9.09
N ASP A 108 -4.65 -0.82 -8.64
CA ASP A 108 -5.72 -0.20 -9.38
C ASP A 108 -5.88 1.28 -9.02
N GLY A 109 -5.03 1.87 -8.18
CA GLY A 109 -5.11 3.27 -7.77
C GLY A 109 -6.14 3.54 -6.66
N THR A 110 -6.67 2.50 -6.01
CA THR A 110 -7.56 2.63 -4.85
C THR A 110 -6.74 2.97 -3.61
N VAL A 111 -7.09 4.02 -2.88
CA VAL A 111 -6.40 4.41 -1.66
C VAL A 111 -6.63 3.37 -0.56
N ILE A 112 -5.54 2.84 0.01
CA ILE A 112 -5.58 1.83 1.08
C ILE A 112 -5.04 2.30 2.42
N TYR A 113 -4.27 3.39 2.39
CA TYR A 113 -3.85 4.10 3.58
C TYR A 113 -3.78 5.57 3.23
N HIS A 114 -4.39 6.40 4.07
CA HIS A 114 -4.26 7.84 4.00
C HIS A 114 -4.39 8.40 5.43
N PRO A 115 -3.63 9.44 5.80
CA PRO A 115 -3.72 10.05 7.11
C PRO A 115 -5.13 10.53 7.49
N ASN A 116 -5.80 11.17 6.54
CA ASN A 116 -7.24 11.38 6.56
C ASN A 116 -7.93 10.09 6.09
N SER A 117 -8.53 9.34 7.02
CA SER A 117 -9.23 8.08 6.71
C SER A 117 -10.44 8.25 5.79
N GLY A 118 -10.96 9.48 5.64
CA GLY A 118 -12.05 9.79 4.72
C GLY A 118 -11.73 9.52 3.25
N TYR A 119 -10.45 9.44 2.86
CA TYR A 119 -10.05 9.12 1.49
C TYR A 119 -9.76 7.63 1.27
N VAL A 120 -9.80 6.80 2.32
CA VAL A 120 -9.53 5.37 2.19
C VAL A 120 -10.68 4.69 1.46
N GLY A 121 -10.35 3.99 0.37
CA GLY A 121 -11.28 3.40 -0.57
C GLY A 121 -11.56 4.25 -1.81
N ASP A 122 -11.10 5.51 -1.86
CA ASP A 122 -11.30 6.37 -3.02
C ASP A 122 -10.39 5.99 -4.19
N MET A 123 -10.85 6.29 -5.40
CA MET A 123 -10.08 6.09 -6.63
C MET A 123 -9.20 7.32 -6.89
N SER A 124 -7.88 7.13 -6.87
CA SER A 124 -6.91 8.23 -7.04
C SER A 124 -6.19 8.21 -8.39
N ARG A 125 -6.64 7.41 -9.37
CA ARG A 125 -6.01 7.31 -10.72
C ARG A 125 -5.80 8.63 -11.43
N ALA A 126 -6.67 9.62 -11.19
CA ALA A 126 -6.57 10.93 -11.81
C ALA A 126 -5.46 11.80 -11.19
N ASN A 127 -4.87 11.40 -10.05
CA ASN A 127 -3.71 12.07 -9.50
C ASN A 127 -2.49 11.73 -10.37
N PRO A 128 -1.75 12.73 -10.90
CA PRO A 128 -0.62 12.46 -11.80
C PRO A 128 0.46 11.55 -11.19
N ALA A 129 0.77 11.69 -9.91
CA ALA A 129 1.74 10.82 -9.25
C ALA A 129 1.23 9.37 -9.12
N VAL A 130 -0.08 9.18 -8.92
CA VAL A 130 -0.71 7.84 -8.91
C VAL A 130 -0.73 7.23 -10.31
N ALA A 131 -0.96 8.02 -11.35
CA ALA A 131 -0.91 7.53 -12.72
C ALA A 131 0.49 7.00 -13.07
N GLU A 132 1.54 7.78 -12.77
CA GLU A 132 2.94 7.41 -13.07
C GLU A 132 3.42 6.19 -12.30
N VAL A 133 3.12 6.12 -11.02
CA VAL A 133 3.58 4.99 -10.20
C VAL A 133 2.87 3.68 -10.53
N MET A 134 1.62 3.74 -11.03
CA MET A 134 0.88 2.57 -11.48
C MET A 134 1.47 1.96 -12.75
N THR A 135 2.13 2.76 -13.60
CA THR A 135 2.89 2.26 -14.76
C THR A 135 4.29 1.77 -14.36
N GLY A 136 4.67 1.93 -13.09
CA GLY A 136 5.93 1.46 -12.52
C GLY A 136 7.01 2.52 -12.42
N GLY A 137 6.69 3.80 -12.65
CA GLY A 137 7.61 4.91 -12.45
C GLY A 137 8.02 5.08 -10.99
N ALA A 138 9.21 5.61 -10.77
CA ALA A 138 9.76 5.90 -9.45
C ALA A 138 10.56 7.20 -9.50
N GLU A 139 9.89 8.32 -9.28
CA GLU A 139 10.50 9.66 -9.41
C GLU A 139 9.83 10.67 -8.45
N ALA A 140 10.18 11.95 -8.60
CA ALA A 140 9.51 13.05 -7.92
C ALA A 140 9.05 14.11 -8.94
N GLN A 141 7.84 14.63 -8.77
CA GLN A 141 7.27 15.66 -9.63
C GLN A 141 6.41 16.64 -8.83
N ARG A 142 6.39 17.92 -9.25
CA ARG A 142 5.45 18.91 -8.71
C ARG A 142 4.09 18.70 -9.38
N ILE A 143 3.05 18.50 -8.59
CA ILE A 143 1.69 18.20 -9.05
C ILE A 143 0.68 19.06 -8.30
N LYS A 144 -0.53 19.13 -8.85
CA LYS A 144 -1.71 19.54 -8.10
C LYS A 144 -2.49 18.28 -7.73
N SER A 145 -2.79 18.08 -6.44
CA SER A 145 -3.59 16.95 -5.98
C SER A 145 -5.04 17.05 -6.46
N LEU A 146 -5.80 15.97 -6.30
CA LEU A 146 -7.24 15.93 -6.58
C LEU A 146 -8.04 16.92 -5.71
N HIS A 147 -7.45 17.41 -4.63
CA HIS A 147 -8.05 18.42 -3.75
C HIS A 147 -7.53 19.84 -4.04
N GLY A 148 -6.84 20.05 -5.16
CA GLY A 148 -6.36 21.37 -5.60
C GLY A 148 -5.08 21.85 -4.91
N VAL A 149 -4.46 21.02 -4.06
CA VAL A 149 -3.24 21.39 -3.31
C VAL A 149 -2.01 21.19 -4.20
N ASP A 150 -1.21 22.25 -4.37
CA ASP A 150 0.08 22.20 -5.05
C ASP A 150 1.14 21.56 -4.14
N MET A 151 1.85 20.55 -4.65
CA MET A 151 2.74 19.72 -3.86
C MET A 151 3.86 19.11 -4.70
N LEU A 152 5.01 18.85 -4.08
CA LEU A 152 6.04 17.98 -4.62
C LEU A 152 5.74 16.54 -4.18
N ALA A 153 5.44 15.67 -5.14
CA ALA A 153 5.12 14.27 -4.89
C ALA A 153 6.27 13.38 -5.34
N GLY A 154 6.89 12.69 -4.40
CA GLY A 154 7.74 11.52 -4.64
C GLY A 154 6.88 10.27 -4.66
N TYR A 155 7.12 9.39 -5.63
CA TYR A 155 6.36 8.15 -5.79
C TYR A 155 7.29 7.00 -6.11
N ALA A 156 6.99 5.83 -5.54
CA ALA A 156 7.75 4.62 -5.83
C ALA A 156 6.83 3.40 -5.72
N PRO A 157 6.99 2.40 -6.61
CA PRO A 157 6.38 1.11 -6.39
C PRO A 157 6.97 0.54 -5.09
N GLY A 158 6.10 0.25 -4.14
CA GLY A 158 6.45 -0.41 -2.89
C GLY A 158 7.08 -1.79 -3.13
N PRO A 159 7.85 -2.29 -2.16
CA PRO A 159 8.60 -3.53 -2.31
C PRO A 159 7.65 -4.73 -2.35
N GLY A 160 7.20 -5.10 -3.54
CA GLY A 160 6.93 -6.49 -3.86
C GLY A 160 8.28 -7.14 -4.15
N SER A 161 8.80 -7.91 -3.19
CA SER A 161 9.99 -8.79 -3.30
C SER A 161 10.94 -8.47 -4.47
N LEU A 162 12.08 -7.85 -4.16
CA LEU A 162 13.21 -7.75 -5.08
C LEU A 162 13.56 -9.15 -5.62
N SER A 163 13.25 -9.36 -6.90
CA SER A 163 13.72 -10.41 -7.82
C SER A 163 12.54 -10.99 -8.59
N ARG A 164 12.39 -10.56 -9.86
CA ARG A 164 11.83 -11.34 -10.98
C ARG A 164 10.53 -12.16 -10.76
N PHE A 165 9.62 -11.71 -9.92
CA PHE A 165 8.29 -12.34 -9.76
C PHE A 165 7.22 -11.25 -9.68
N ARG A 166 6.09 -11.45 -10.37
CA ARG A 166 4.95 -10.52 -10.35
C ARG A 166 3.89 -10.96 -9.34
N PRO A 167 3.98 -10.52 -8.07
CA PRO A 167 2.78 -10.31 -7.27
C PRO A 167 2.66 -8.87 -6.74
N SER A 168 1.41 -8.46 -6.54
CA SER A 168 0.90 -7.30 -5.77
C SER A 168 1.91 -6.19 -5.41
N ARG A 169 1.91 -5.12 -6.23
CA ARG A 169 2.53 -3.83 -5.88
C ARG A 169 1.58 -3.01 -5.03
N TRP A 170 2.08 -2.53 -3.90
CA TRP A 170 1.57 -1.34 -3.23
C TRP A 170 2.41 -0.16 -3.66
N THR A 171 1.90 1.06 -3.60
CA THR A 171 2.69 2.25 -3.91
C THR A 171 2.64 3.22 -2.74
N SER A 172 3.78 3.75 -2.32
CA SER A 172 3.84 4.93 -1.44
C SER A 172 3.98 6.21 -2.26
N ILE A 173 3.14 7.20 -1.98
CA ILE A 173 3.32 8.57 -2.45
C ILE A 173 3.63 9.42 -1.22
N THR A 174 4.80 10.04 -1.24
CA THR A 174 5.20 11.07 -0.27
C THR A 174 4.96 12.41 -0.93
N SER A 175 4.05 13.21 -0.39
CA SER A 175 3.75 14.55 -0.90
C SER A 175 4.12 15.60 0.13
N SER A 176 4.90 16.61 -0.23
CA SER A 176 5.12 17.82 0.55
C SER A 176 4.43 19.02 -0.09
N GLY A 177 3.60 19.73 0.67
CA GLY A 177 2.89 20.92 0.21
C GLY A 177 3.05 22.05 1.22
N SER A 178 3.56 23.21 0.78
CA SER A 178 3.58 24.43 1.58
C SER A 178 2.17 25.02 1.67
N MET A 179 1.55 25.00 2.85
CA MET A 179 0.39 25.85 3.16
C MET A 179 0.88 27.28 3.46
N THR A 180 1.46 27.97 2.49
CA THR A 180 1.64 29.43 2.57
C THR A 180 1.54 30.05 1.19
N GLY A 181 0.40 30.68 0.93
CA GLY A 181 0.33 31.72 -0.08
C GLY A 181 1.07 32.94 0.45
N THR A 182 2.12 33.36 -0.26
CA THR A 182 2.44 34.74 -0.66
C THR A 182 3.77 34.69 -1.41
N GLY A 183 3.75 35.16 -2.66
CA GLY A 183 4.97 35.30 -3.44
C GLY A 183 5.93 36.29 -2.79
N THR A 184 7.21 35.96 -2.78
CA THR A 184 8.27 36.98 -2.75
C THR A 184 9.46 36.45 -3.54
N THR A 185 9.82 37.21 -4.56
CA THR A 185 11.01 37.06 -5.41
C THR A 185 12.30 37.11 -4.58
N CYS A 186 13.23 36.19 -4.81
CA CYS A 186 14.62 36.32 -4.33
C CYS A 186 15.48 37.03 -5.39
N PRO A 187 16.15 38.15 -5.06
CA PRO A 187 17.20 38.72 -5.90
C PRO A 187 18.55 38.02 -5.63
N GLY A 188 19.35 37.88 -6.68
CA GLY A 188 20.56 37.06 -6.68
C GLY A 188 21.81 37.69 -6.04
N SER A 189 22.83 36.86 -5.85
CA SER A 189 24.24 37.26 -5.85
C SER A 189 25.18 36.08 -6.16
N SER A 190 25.95 36.29 -7.22
CA SER A 190 27.23 35.71 -7.69
C SER A 190 28.05 34.70 -6.86
N HIS A 191 28.44 33.61 -7.56
CA HIS A 191 29.79 33.02 -7.71
C HIS A 191 30.71 32.79 -6.48
N GLN A 192 31.00 31.51 -6.19
CA GLN A 192 32.40 31.02 -6.14
C GLN A 192 32.50 29.49 -6.28
N LYS A 193 33.46 29.04 -7.11
CA LYS A 193 33.86 27.65 -7.37
C LYS A 193 34.54 27.01 -6.16
N GLY A 194 34.35 25.70 -5.98
CA GLY A 194 35.39 24.86 -5.37
C GLY A 194 34.91 23.60 -4.64
N GLY A 195 35.13 22.44 -5.27
CA GLY A 195 35.73 21.30 -4.56
C GLY A 195 34.83 20.28 -3.85
N ARG A 196 34.97 19.04 -4.37
CA ARG A 196 34.85 17.73 -3.69
C ARG A 196 33.46 17.13 -3.46
N ARG A 197 33.26 16.08 -4.26
CA ARG A 197 32.43 14.89 -4.05
C ARG A 197 32.23 14.55 -2.58
N HIS A 198 30.99 14.41 -2.16
CA HIS A 198 30.55 13.31 -1.31
C HIS A 198 29.09 13.01 -1.65
N ALA A 199 28.86 11.81 -2.19
CA ALA A 199 27.55 11.21 -2.26
C ALA A 199 27.07 10.96 -0.82
N VAL A 200 25.91 11.48 -0.46
CA VAL A 200 25.18 11.03 0.71
C VAL A 200 23.88 10.44 0.20
N HIS A 201 23.84 9.11 0.23
CA HIS A 201 22.62 8.33 0.16
C HIS A 201 21.73 8.69 1.34
N VAL A 202 20.47 9.05 1.06
CA VAL A 202 19.31 8.72 1.90
C VAL A 202 18.20 8.30 0.96
#